data_AF-A0A559QHG5-F1
#
_entry.id   AF-A0A559QHG5-F1
#
_cell.length_a   1.000
_cell.length_b   1.000
_cell.length_c   1.000
_cell.angle_alpha   90.00
_cell.angle_beta   90.00
_cell.angle_gamma   90.00
#
_symmetry.space_group_name_H-M   'P 1'
#
loop_
_entity.id
_entity.type
_entity.pdbx_description
1 polymer ?
#
loop_
_entity_poly.entity_id
_entity_poly.type
_entity_poly.pdbx_seq_one_letter_code
_entity_poly.pdbx_strand_id
1 'polypeptide(L)'
;MAISPTWITDTDQFQVFSYLQNTLNLDMGTLNLRFEMPQSYVDDGNLLVRAFIEDTSGWRAYFTPIDWASIAANNYLPMDVSYNIDIGSLEADDGFDITQVTGVGFDFNANGKPVEIQGDVLIDSIVLSESQDQSGPVDPVFGEDNPVWNVWISADPASHWYFENEELVIEPVWTGDSDSITVNYDSKSSTDITAGSASVELYLPASYLNQGLNYQLIIFDSGTGAAITNSISVDTLTGDSWNTLTIPVMNSDNFIFISSELDLSQIRGMEFFISTPSVAGLPTDTLRIKNFTLTP
;
A
#
# COMPACT_ATOMS: atom_id res chain seq x y z
N MET A 1 3.14 -3.58 3.42
CA MET A 1 2.43 -3.16 4.65
C MET A 1 3.28 -3.51 5.87
N ALA A 2 3.52 -2.58 6.78
CA ALA A 2 4.15 -2.83 8.08
C ALA A 2 3.09 -2.91 9.18
N ILE A 3 3.28 -3.83 10.13
CA ILE A 3 2.43 -3.99 11.31
C ILE A 3 3.35 -3.93 12.52
N SER A 4 3.09 -3.00 13.45
CA SER A 4 3.84 -2.85 14.71
C SER A 4 3.00 -3.32 15.89
N PRO A 5 2.87 -4.64 16.12
CA PRO A 5 2.04 -5.15 17.19
C PRO A 5 2.61 -4.76 18.56
N THR A 6 1.74 -4.35 19.49
CA THR A 6 2.11 -4.13 20.88
C THR A 6 1.57 -5.29 21.72
N TRP A 7 2.45 -6.22 22.08
CA TRP A 7 2.09 -7.36 22.94
C TRP A 7 2.04 -6.95 24.41
N ILE A 8 0.86 -7.06 25.03
CA ILE A 8 0.57 -6.82 26.44
C ILE A 8 0.58 -8.14 27.23
N THR A 9 0.10 -9.23 26.62
CA THR A 9 0.11 -10.59 27.20
C THR A 9 0.66 -11.63 26.22
N ASP A 10 1.03 -12.79 26.73
CA ASP A 10 1.46 -13.96 25.95
C ASP A 10 0.30 -14.70 25.27
N THR A 11 -0.94 -14.24 25.47
CA THR A 11 -2.17 -14.77 24.86
C THR A 11 -2.84 -13.79 23.91
N ASP A 12 -2.22 -12.63 23.68
CA ASP A 12 -2.78 -11.60 22.81
C ASP A 12 -2.97 -12.13 21.39
N GLN A 13 -4.04 -11.66 20.76
CA GLN A 13 -4.39 -11.99 19.40
C GLN A 13 -4.91 -10.76 18.69
N PHE A 14 -4.52 -10.59 17.43
CA PHE A 14 -5.07 -9.56 16.57
C PHE A 14 -5.17 -10.08 15.13
N GLN A 15 -6.00 -9.41 14.35
CA GLN A 15 -6.21 -9.74 12.95
C GLN A 15 -5.93 -8.52 12.09
N VAL A 16 -5.32 -8.76 10.94
CA VAL A 16 -5.19 -7.78 9.86
C VAL A 16 -5.88 -8.36 8.65
N PHE A 17 -6.74 -7.58 8.02
CA PHE A 17 -7.67 -8.08 7.03
C PHE A 17 -7.91 -7.06 5.94
N SER A 18 -8.18 -7.55 4.74
CA SER A 18 -8.59 -6.74 3.62
C SER A 18 -9.67 -7.41 2.78
N TYR A 19 -10.56 -6.58 2.26
CA TYR A 19 -11.53 -6.99 1.27
C TYR A 19 -10.91 -7.01 -0.13
N LEU A 20 -11.25 -8.04 -0.88
CA LEU A 20 -10.82 -8.27 -2.25
C LEU A 20 -11.57 -7.41 -3.24
N GLN A 21 -10.96 -7.31 -4.43
CA GLN A 21 -11.52 -6.51 -5.49
C GLN A 21 -12.81 -7.05 -6.08
N ASN A 22 -12.78 -8.34 -6.33
CA ASN A 22 -13.93 -9.04 -6.84
C ASN A 22 -14.15 -10.22 -5.93
N THR A 23 -15.38 -10.71 -5.93
CA THR A 23 -15.65 -12.04 -5.44
C THR A 23 -14.83 -13.03 -6.29
N LEU A 24 -13.93 -13.76 -5.66
CA LEU A 24 -13.11 -14.77 -6.30
C LEU A 24 -13.68 -16.16 -6.04
N ASN A 25 -13.58 -17.01 -7.06
CA ASN A 25 -13.72 -18.44 -6.88
C ASN A 25 -12.34 -19.06 -6.65
N LEU A 26 -12.02 -19.32 -5.39
CA LEU A 26 -10.73 -19.87 -5.00
C LEU A 26 -10.73 -21.40 -4.94
N ASP A 27 -11.78 -22.08 -5.45
CA ASP A 27 -11.76 -23.53 -5.56
C ASP A 27 -10.59 -23.98 -6.44
N MET A 28 -9.72 -24.80 -5.86
CA MET A 28 -8.45 -25.24 -6.44
C MET A 28 -7.45 -24.11 -6.77
N GLY A 29 -7.64 -22.92 -6.20
CA GLY A 29 -6.79 -21.75 -6.41
C GLY A 29 -5.45 -21.83 -5.69
N THR A 30 -4.74 -20.69 -5.63
CA THR A 30 -3.52 -20.56 -4.83
C THR A 30 -3.50 -19.24 -4.04
N LEU A 31 -2.83 -19.27 -2.90
CA LEU A 31 -2.46 -18.09 -2.12
C LEU A 31 -0.93 -18.04 -2.04
N ASN A 32 -0.32 -17.00 -2.58
CA ASN A 32 1.11 -16.73 -2.44
C ASN A 32 1.31 -15.49 -1.60
N LEU A 33 2.23 -15.54 -0.66
CA LEU A 33 2.45 -14.52 0.33
C LEU A 33 3.93 -14.23 0.40
N ARG A 34 4.28 -12.96 0.58
CA ARG A 34 5.62 -12.55 0.93
C ARG A 34 5.58 -11.73 2.21
N PHE A 35 6.38 -12.13 3.18
CA PHE A 35 6.50 -11.43 4.45
C PHE A 35 7.96 -11.31 4.89
N GLU A 36 8.20 -10.39 5.82
CA GLU A 36 9.44 -10.31 6.57
C GLU A 36 9.08 -10.24 8.06
N MET A 37 9.67 -11.15 8.82
CA MET A 37 9.46 -11.28 10.26
C MET A 37 10.75 -10.93 11.00
N PRO A 38 10.66 -10.18 12.11
CA PRO A 38 11.77 -9.99 13.01
C PRO A 38 12.39 -11.34 13.42
N GLN A 39 13.72 -11.44 13.32
CA GLN A 39 14.43 -12.66 13.68
C GLN A 39 14.12 -13.13 15.10
N SER A 40 13.84 -12.20 16.02
CA SER A 40 13.45 -12.51 17.39
C SER A 40 12.10 -13.24 17.52
N TYR A 41 11.15 -13.02 16.60
CA TYR A 41 9.92 -13.81 16.54
C TYR A 41 10.18 -15.21 16.00
N VAL A 42 11.06 -15.32 15.01
CA VAL A 42 11.45 -16.60 14.40
C VAL A 42 12.21 -17.48 15.39
N ASP A 43 13.17 -16.90 16.12
CA ASP A 43 14.00 -17.60 17.11
C ASP A 43 13.19 -18.08 18.32
N ASP A 44 12.19 -17.31 18.74
CA ASP A 44 11.28 -17.69 19.82
C ASP A 44 10.31 -18.79 19.38
N GLY A 45 9.81 -18.71 18.14
CA GLY A 45 8.98 -19.75 17.51
C GLY A 45 7.58 -19.92 18.11
N ASN A 46 7.17 -19.12 19.10
CA ASN A 46 5.84 -19.25 19.69
C ASN A 46 4.77 -18.50 18.92
N LEU A 47 5.10 -17.37 18.29
CA LEU A 47 4.14 -16.56 17.53
C LEU A 47 3.47 -17.42 16.45
N LEU A 48 2.16 -17.58 16.53
CA LEU A 48 1.37 -18.30 15.54
C LEU A 48 0.77 -17.30 14.57
N VAL A 49 1.01 -17.50 13.27
CA VAL A 49 0.39 -16.70 12.22
C VAL A 49 -0.32 -17.61 11.23
N ARG A 50 -1.59 -17.32 10.97
CA ARG A 50 -2.42 -18.03 9.99
C ARG A 50 -2.99 -17.04 9.00
N ALA A 51 -2.88 -17.34 7.71
CA ALA A 51 -3.72 -16.67 6.74
C ALA A 51 -5.17 -17.16 6.89
N PHE A 52 -6.13 -16.33 6.49
CA PHE A 52 -7.53 -16.72 6.35
C PHE A 52 -8.15 -16.01 5.15
N ILE A 53 -9.24 -16.58 4.63
CA ILE A 53 -10.11 -15.99 3.62
C ILE A 53 -11.53 -15.86 4.16
N GLU A 54 -12.26 -14.85 3.69
CA GLU A 54 -13.64 -14.54 4.12
C GLU A 54 -14.55 -14.52 2.89
N ASP A 55 -15.74 -15.12 2.99
CA ASP A 55 -16.74 -15.12 1.91
C ASP A 55 -17.69 -13.92 1.98
N THR A 56 -18.56 -13.79 0.97
CA THR A 56 -19.59 -12.73 0.89
C THR A 56 -20.56 -12.69 2.07
N SER A 57 -20.66 -13.77 2.85
CA SER A 57 -21.52 -13.88 4.03
C SER A 57 -20.77 -13.61 5.34
N GLY A 58 -19.46 -13.32 5.28
CA GLY A 58 -18.60 -13.09 6.42
C GLY A 58 -18.11 -14.38 7.11
N TRP A 59 -18.36 -15.55 6.53
CA TRP A 59 -17.80 -16.81 7.03
C TRP A 59 -16.33 -16.91 6.64
N ARG A 60 -15.53 -17.60 7.46
CA ARG A 60 -14.08 -17.67 7.25
C ARG A 60 -13.58 -19.08 7.06
N ALA A 61 -12.49 -19.20 6.32
CA ALA A 61 -11.69 -20.40 6.25
C ALA A 61 -10.22 -20.06 6.53
N TYR A 62 -9.60 -20.81 7.44
CA TYR A 62 -8.25 -20.59 7.91
C TYR A 62 -7.29 -21.59 7.25
N PHE A 63 -6.13 -21.07 6.85
CA PHE A 63 -5.01 -21.88 6.40
C PHE A 63 -4.26 -22.47 7.59
N THR A 64 -3.46 -23.49 7.33
CA THR A 64 -2.54 -24.01 8.35
C THR A 64 -1.55 -22.92 8.79
N PRO A 65 -1.20 -22.86 10.09
CA PRO A 65 -0.20 -21.91 10.57
C PRO A 65 1.10 -21.99 9.78
N ILE A 66 1.71 -20.82 9.60
CA ILE A 66 3.05 -20.71 9.01
C ILE A 66 4.05 -21.40 9.96
N ASP A 67 4.79 -22.38 9.44
CA ASP A 67 5.78 -23.13 10.20
C ASP A 67 7.14 -22.41 10.22
N TRP A 68 7.33 -21.53 11.20
CA TRP A 68 8.56 -20.74 11.37
C TRP A 68 9.83 -21.57 11.53
N ALA A 69 9.73 -22.79 12.07
CA ALA A 69 10.90 -23.65 12.26
C ALA A 69 11.45 -24.14 10.91
N SER A 70 10.57 -24.39 9.93
CA SER A 70 10.97 -24.72 8.57
C SER A 70 11.65 -23.54 7.83
N ILE A 71 11.37 -22.31 8.27
CA ILE A 71 11.80 -21.05 7.66
C ILE A 71 13.15 -20.59 8.23
N ALA A 72 13.32 -20.66 9.55
CA ALA A 72 14.56 -20.30 10.26
C ALA A 72 15.79 -21.06 9.73
N ALA A 73 15.59 -22.28 9.22
CA ALA A 73 16.65 -23.10 8.65
C ALA A 73 17.24 -22.56 7.34
N ASN A 74 16.54 -21.62 6.66
CA ASN A 74 16.87 -21.20 5.30
C ASN A 74 17.39 -19.75 5.17
N ASN A 75 17.39 -18.92 6.24
CA ASN A 75 18.00 -17.57 6.27
C ASN A 75 17.57 -16.57 5.16
N TYR A 76 16.37 -16.68 4.60
CA TYR A 76 15.87 -15.71 3.60
C TYR A 76 14.82 -14.78 4.20
N LEU A 77 15.13 -13.48 4.20
CA LEU A 77 14.15 -12.39 4.33
C LEU A 77 14.30 -11.49 3.08
N PRO A 78 13.20 -11.10 2.41
CA PRO A 78 11.81 -11.52 2.66
C PRO A 78 11.55 -12.98 2.27
N MET A 79 10.48 -13.57 2.81
CA MET A 79 10.13 -14.98 2.66
C MET A 79 8.84 -15.18 1.87
N ASP A 80 8.84 -16.17 0.99
CA ASP A 80 7.69 -16.56 0.16
C ASP A 80 7.00 -17.81 0.72
N VAL A 81 5.68 -17.73 0.94
CA VAL A 81 4.83 -18.85 1.37
C VAL A 81 3.72 -19.05 0.35
N SER A 82 3.51 -20.30 -0.06
CA SER A 82 2.51 -20.66 -1.05
C SER A 82 1.60 -21.76 -0.52
N TYR A 83 0.30 -21.56 -0.66
CA TYR A 83 -0.73 -22.54 -0.35
C TYR A 83 -1.50 -22.86 -1.63
N ASN A 84 -1.73 -24.16 -1.85
CA ASN A 84 -2.81 -24.59 -2.74
C ASN A 84 -4.12 -24.50 -1.95
N ILE A 85 -5.14 -23.96 -2.57
CA ILE A 85 -6.44 -23.77 -1.95
C ILE A 85 -7.33 -24.94 -2.35
N ASP A 86 -7.62 -25.80 -1.37
CA ASP A 86 -8.66 -26.83 -1.45
C ASP A 86 -9.50 -26.70 -0.18
N ILE A 87 -10.82 -26.58 -0.32
CA ILE A 87 -11.72 -26.44 0.84
C ILE A 87 -11.52 -27.58 1.86
N GLY A 88 -11.18 -28.79 1.39
CA GLY A 88 -10.91 -29.94 2.27
C GLY A 88 -9.64 -29.81 3.11
N SER A 89 -8.77 -28.85 2.79
CA SER A 89 -7.51 -28.57 3.49
C SER A 89 -7.58 -27.38 4.44
N LEU A 90 -8.68 -26.62 4.42
CA LEU A 90 -8.89 -25.44 5.25
C LEU A 90 -9.71 -25.78 6.49
N GLU A 91 -9.48 -25.05 7.59
CA GLU A 91 -10.39 -25.02 8.72
C GLU A 91 -11.48 -23.98 8.42
N ALA A 92 -12.61 -24.42 7.88
CA ALA A 92 -13.70 -23.56 7.43
C ALA A 92 -14.87 -23.53 8.42
N ASP A 93 -15.45 -22.34 8.61
CA ASP A 93 -16.71 -22.16 9.31
C ASP A 93 -17.85 -22.90 8.59
N ASP A 94 -18.84 -23.38 9.37
CA ASP A 94 -20.04 -24.00 8.81
C ASP A 94 -20.79 -22.99 7.93
N GLY A 95 -20.78 -23.24 6.61
CA GLY A 95 -21.46 -22.40 5.63
C GLY A 95 -20.55 -21.52 4.79
N PHE A 96 -19.22 -21.58 4.99
CA PHE A 96 -18.25 -20.92 4.12
C PHE A 96 -18.38 -21.37 2.66
N ASP A 97 -18.45 -20.41 1.73
CA ASP A 97 -18.48 -20.66 0.29
C ASP A 97 -17.18 -20.19 -0.38
N ILE A 98 -16.31 -21.16 -0.71
CA ILE A 98 -15.02 -20.93 -1.37
C ILE A 98 -15.14 -20.34 -2.79
N THR A 99 -16.33 -20.44 -3.39
CA THR A 99 -16.59 -19.86 -4.70
C THR A 99 -16.98 -18.39 -4.63
N GLN A 100 -17.17 -17.86 -3.41
CA GLN A 100 -17.65 -16.51 -3.14
C GLN A 100 -16.73 -15.74 -2.18
N VAL A 101 -15.41 -15.86 -2.36
CA VAL A 101 -14.43 -15.25 -1.46
C VAL A 101 -14.30 -13.75 -1.73
N THR A 102 -14.44 -12.93 -0.69
CA THR A 102 -14.36 -11.47 -0.76
C THR A 102 -13.33 -10.86 0.18
N GLY A 103 -12.60 -11.67 0.94
CA GLY A 103 -11.59 -11.15 1.86
C GLY A 103 -10.42 -12.08 2.07
N VAL A 104 -9.29 -11.50 2.46
CA VAL A 104 -8.08 -12.20 2.87
C VAL A 104 -7.46 -11.47 4.05
N GLY A 105 -6.93 -12.22 5.00
CA GLY A 105 -6.30 -11.65 6.18
C GLY A 105 -5.34 -12.60 6.86
N PHE A 106 -4.84 -12.13 8.00
CA PHE A 106 -3.93 -12.83 8.87
C PHE A 106 -4.42 -12.75 10.31
N ASP A 107 -4.34 -13.88 10.99
CA ASP A 107 -4.56 -14.04 12.40
C ASP A 107 -3.21 -14.21 13.09
N PHE A 108 -2.85 -13.26 13.95
CA PHE A 108 -1.62 -13.27 14.74
C PHE A 108 -1.96 -13.59 16.18
N ASN A 109 -1.37 -14.65 16.72
CA ASN A 109 -1.58 -15.09 18.10
C ASN A 109 -0.23 -15.25 18.80
N ALA A 110 -0.02 -14.52 19.88
CA ALA A 110 1.22 -14.56 20.66
C ALA A 110 1.57 -15.98 21.10
N ASN A 111 0.57 -16.81 21.44
CA ASN A 111 0.71 -18.25 21.65
C ASN A 111 1.89 -18.63 22.59
N GLY A 112 2.02 -17.93 23.71
CA GLY A 112 3.09 -18.14 24.70
C GLY A 112 4.36 -17.32 24.45
N LYS A 113 4.41 -16.53 23.37
CA LYS A 113 5.52 -15.62 23.08
C LYS A 113 5.67 -14.57 24.19
N PRO A 114 6.87 -14.41 24.78
CA PRO A 114 7.13 -13.36 25.77
C PRO A 114 6.83 -11.94 25.25
N VAL A 115 6.35 -11.07 26.13
CA VAL A 115 5.92 -9.70 25.78
C VAL A 115 7.08 -8.77 25.48
N GLU A 116 8.29 -9.11 25.93
CA GLU A 116 9.51 -8.37 25.60
C GLU A 116 9.99 -8.58 24.16
N ILE A 117 9.51 -9.64 23.49
CA ILE A 117 9.79 -9.86 22.08
C ILE A 117 8.83 -8.99 21.27
N GLN A 118 9.39 -7.97 20.65
CA GLN A 118 8.72 -6.93 19.87
C GLN A 118 9.41 -6.79 18.51
N GLY A 119 8.71 -6.23 17.54
CA GLY A 119 9.26 -5.94 16.22
C GLY A 119 8.16 -5.82 15.17
N ASP A 120 8.49 -5.14 14.08
CA ASP A 120 7.54 -4.90 13.01
C ASP A 120 7.46 -6.11 12.10
N VAL A 121 6.24 -6.56 11.82
CA VAL A 121 5.96 -7.58 10.81
C VAL A 121 5.70 -6.87 9.49
N LEU A 122 6.45 -7.22 8.45
CA LEU A 122 6.21 -6.71 7.11
C LEU A 122 5.47 -7.77 6.29
N ILE A 123 4.40 -7.35 5.63
CA ILE A 123 3.71 -8.11 4.59
C ILE A 123 3.95 -7.37 3.29
N ASP A 124 4.80 -7.94 2.43
CA ASP A 124 5.23 -7.35 1.17
C ASP A 124 4.17 -7.58 0.07
N SER A 125 3.80 -8.84 -0.16
CA SER A 125 2.79 -9.21 -1.16
C SER A 125 1.84 -10.28 -0.64
N ILE A 126 0.60 -10.20 -1.08
CA ILE A 126 -0.39 -11.27 -1.01
C ILE A 126 -0.88 -11.41 -2.45
N VAL A 127 -0.97 -12.62 -2.98
CA VAL A 127 -1.41 -12.93 -4.34
C VAL A 127 -2.38 -14.08 -4.28
N LEU A 128 -3.61 -13.85 -4.71
CA LEU A 128 -4.62 -14.88 -4.85
C LEU A 128 -4.76 -15.23 -6.33
N SER A 129 -4.96 -16.50 -6.63
CA SER A 129 -5.19 -16.91 -8.02
C SER A 129 -6.26 -17.99 -8.05
N GLU A 130 -7.26 -17.79 -8.90
CA GLU A 130 -8.26 -18.81 -9.20
C GLU A 130 -7.58 -19.99 -9.92
N SER A 131 -8.16 -21.19 -9.83
CA SER A 131 -7.66 -22.33 -10.60
C SER A 131 -7.77 -22.03 -12.10
N GLN A 132 -6.73 -22.37 -12.87
CA GLN A 132 -6.68 -22.03 -14.30
C GLN A 132 -7.83 -22.67 -15.10
N ASP A 133 -8.93 -21.92 -15.24
CA ASP A 133 -9.85 -21.93 -16.38
C ASP A 133 -10.64 -20.61 -16.54
N GLN A 134 -10.43 -19.61 -15.67
CA GLN A 134 -10.89 -18.22 -15.84
C GLN A 134 -9.86 -17.29 -15.16
N SER A 135 -9.38 -16.27 -15.89
CA SER A 135 -8.52 -15.15 -15.42
C SER A 135 -7.12 -15.47 -14.88
N GLY A 136 -6.15 -14.61 -15.22
CA GLY A 136 -4.78 -14.68 -14.70
C GLY A 136 -4.68 -14.35 -13.20
N PRO A 137 -3.47 -14.34 -12.63
CA PRO A 137 -3.26 -14.02 -11.21
C PRO A 137 -3.87 -12.64 -10.87
N VAL A 138 -4.63 -12.59 -9.76
CA VAL A 138 -5.26 -11.37 -9.25
C VAL A 138 -4.58 -11.02 -7.93
N ASP A 139 -3.80 -9.95 -7.92
CA ASP A 139 -3.26 -9.41 -6.67
C ASP A 139 -4.44 -8.90 -5.80
N PRO A 140 -4.65 -9.37 -4.56
CA PRO A 140 -5.53 -8.75 -3.58
C PRO A 140 -5.03 -7.33 -3.29
N VAL A 141 -5.71 -6.37 -3.92
CA VAL A 141 -5.56 -4.95 -3.63
C VAL A 141 -6.29 -4.64 -2.33
N PHE A 142 -5.63 -3.94 -1.42
CA PHE A 142 -6.26 -3.50 -0.18
C PHE A 142 -7.29 -2.38 -0.49
N GLY A 143 -8.58 -2.75 -0.55
CA GLY A 143 -9.74 -1.83 -0.61
C GLY A 143 -10.33 -1.58 -2.01
N GLU A 144 -11.63 -1.77 -2.16
CA GLU A 144 -12.36 -1.77 -3.45
C GLU A 144 -12.98 -0.46 -3.93
N ASP A 145 -13.21 0.51 -3.05
CA ASP A 145 -13.84 1.77 -3.47
C ASP A 145 -12.84 2.90 -3.65
N ASN A 146 -11.53 2.59 -3.63
CA ASN A 146 -10.48 3.58 -3.81
C ASN A 146 -9.59 3.27 -5.03
N PRO A 147 -9.06 4.29 -5.74
CA PRO A 147 -7.83 4.16 -6.54
C PRO A 147 -6.75 3.26 -5.93
N VAL A 148 -5.92 2.64 -6.76
CA VAL A 148 -4.71 1.98 -6.29
C VAL A 148 -3.72 3.07 -5.90
N TRP A 149 -3.46 3.19 -4.60
CA TRP A 149 -2.39 4.05 -4.07
C TRP A 149 -1.08 3.25 -4.03
N ASN A 150 -0.11 3.59 -4.88
CA ASN A 150 1.25 3.05 -4.78
C ASN A 150 2.18 4.11 -4.17
N VAL A 151 2.83 3.79 -3.05
CA VAL A 151 3.78 4.69 -2.40
C VAL A 151 5.20 4.19 -2.65
N TRP A 152 5.99 4.99 -3.36
CA TRP A 152 7.41 4.73 -3.57
C TRP A 152 8.22 5.74 -2.77
N ILE A 153 9.06 5.25 -1.87
CA ILE A 153 9.92 6.09 -1.03
C ILE A 153 11.35 5.77 -1.38
N SER A 154 12.09 6.77 -1.84
CA SER A 154 13.53 6.70 -2.02
C SER A 154 14.16 7.49 -0.89
N ALA A 155 14.39 6.85 0.26
CA ALA A 155 15.03 7.43 1.45
C ALA A 155 15.71 6.32 2.28
N ASP A 156 16.80 6.64 3.00
CA ASP A 156 17.57 5.66 3.80
C ASP A 156 17.94 6.17 5.22
N PRO A 157 17.26 5.73 6.30
CA PRO A 157 16.38 4.57 6.33
C PRO A 157 15.01 4.86 5.72
N ALA A 158 14.31 3.79 5.36
CA ALA A 158 12.99 3.89 4.75
C ALA A 158 12.01 4.63 5.67
N SER A 159 11.30 5.61 5.10
CA SER A 159 10.18 6.27 5.76
C SER A 159 9.04 5.29 6.03
N HIS A 160 8.34 5.49 7.14
CA HIS A 160 7.16 4.71 7.48
C HIS A 160 5.90 5.34 6.89
N TRP A 161 4.92 4.53 6.51
CA TRP A 161 3.64 5.02 5.99
C TRP A 161 2.50 4.03 6.27
N TYR A 162 1.29 4.56 6.43
CA TYR A 162 0.07 3.80 6.71
C TYR A 162 -1.17 4.62 6.32
N PHE A 163 -2.34 3.98 6.26
CA PHE A 163 -3.61 4.69 6.09
C PHE A 163 -4.29 4.92 7.44
N GLU A 164 -4.82 6.13 7.65
CA GLU A 164 -5.61 6.50 8.82
C GLU A 164 -6.75 7.41 8.37
N ASN A 165 -8.00 7.04 8.66
CA ASN A 165 -9.19 7.87 8.35
C ASN A 165 -9.25 8.36 6.88
N GLU A 166 -8.99 7.47 5.91
CA GLU A 166 -8.94 7.79 4.45
C GLU A 166 -7.78 8.71 4.04
N GLU A 167 -6.82 8.95 4.93
CA GLU A 167 -5.62 9.74 4.66
C GLU A 167 -4.42 8.79 4.57
N LEU A 168 -3.59 8.98 3.55
CA LEU A 168 -2.27 8.38 3.52
C LEU A 168 -1.37 9.19 4.48
N VAL A 169 -0.93 8.55 5.54
CA VAL A 169 -0.03 9.11 6.55
C VAL A 169 1.39 8.65 6.25
N ILE A 170 2.32 9.60 6.17
CA ILE A 170 3.74 9.33 5.88
C ILE A 170 4.58 9.97 6.98
N GLU A 171 5.44 9.18 7.60
CA GLU A 171 6.41 9.58 8.61
C GLU A 171 7.80 9.54 7.96
N PRO A 172 8.22 10.65 7.35
CA PRO A 172 9.38 10.63 6.49
C PRO A 172 10.68 10.67 7.26
N VAL A 173 11.68 10.00 6.71
CA VAL A 173 13.06 10.07 7.17
C VAL A 173 13.90 10.66 6.05
N TRP A 174 14.51 11.83 6.30
CA TRP A 174 15.28 12.58 5.31
C TRP A 174 16.76 12.63 5.69
N THR A 175 17.54 11.71 5.15
CA THR A 175 18.97 11.54 5.44
C THR A 175 19.85 11.87 4.25
N GLY A 176 19.28 11.80 3.04
CA GLY A 176 19.96 11.96 1.77
C GLY A 176 19.54 13.20 1.00
N ASP A 177 20.50 13.72 0.25
CA ASP A 177 20.34 14.86 -0.65
C ASP A 177 19.49 14.53 -1.90
N SER A 178 19.08 13.26 -2.06
CA SER A 178 18.26 12.74 -3.14
C SER A 178 16.96 12.10 -2.65
N ASP A 179 16.62 12.29 -1.37
CA ASP A 179 15.45 11.63 -0.82
C ASP A 179 14.16 12.17 -1.46
N SER A 180 13.24 11.27 -1.75
CA SER A 180 11.97 11.61 -2.36
C SER A 180 10.85 10.68 -1.94
N ILE A 181 9.64 11.22 -1.95
CA ILE A 181 8.40 10.47 -1.76
C ILE A 181 7.56 10.64 -3.01
N THR A 182 7.12 9.51 -3.53
CA THR A 182 6.21 9.42 -4.66
C THR A 182 4.95 8.70 -4.21
N VAL A 183 3.79 9.30 -4.51
CA VAL A 183 2.48 8.72 -4.24
C VAL A 183 1.70 8.71 -5.53
N ASN A 184 1.47 7.51 -6.05
CA ASN A 184 0.77 7.27 -7.29
C ASN A 184 -0.67 6.88 -6.99
N TYR A 185 -1.62 7.54 -7.65
CA TYR A 185 -3.03 7.24 -7.70
C TYR A 185 -3.34 6.70 -9.09
N ASP A 186 -3.79 5.44 -9.16
CA ASP A 186 -4.24 4.81 -10.39
C ASP A 186 -5.75 4.53 -10.29
N SER A 187 -6.54 5.18 -11.15
CA SER A 187 -7.99 5.00 -11.20
C SER A 187 -8.37 3.80 -12.07
N LYS A 188 -9.41 3.07 -11.65
CA LYS A 188 -9.91 1.88 -12.34
C LYS A 188 -10.39 2.15 -13.79
N SER A 189 -10.79 3.38 -14.08
CA SER A 189 -11.30 3.77 -15.39
C SER A 189 -10.68 5.09 -15.82
N SER A 190 -10.35 5.19 -17.10
CA SER A 190 -9.86 6.45 -17.64
C SER A 190 -10.92 7.57 -17.55
N THR A 191 -10.44 8.79 -17.35
CA THR A 191 -11.22 10.01 -17.29
C THR A 191 -10.77 10.93 -18.43
N ASP A 192 -11.73 11.46 -19.21
CA ASP A 192 -11.43 12.54 -20.16
C ASP A 192 -11.29 13.84 -19.39
N ILE A 193 -10.07 14.38 -19.35
CA ILE A 193 -9.77 15.66 -18.71
C ILE A 193 -9.23 16.68 -19.71
N THR A 194 -9.55 16.52 -21.00
CA THR A 194 -9.06 17.41 -22.08
C THR A 194 -9.39 18.89 -21.82
N ALA A 195 -10.55 19.17 -21.21
CA ALA A 195 -10.96 20.52 -20.79
C ALA A 195 -11.01 20.68 -19.26
N GLY A 196 -10.49 19.68 -18.55
CA GLY A 196 -10.67 19.47 -17.12
C GLY A 196 -9.45 19.85 -16.29
N SER A 197 -9.43 19.32 -15.06
CA SER A 197 -8.39 19.56 -14.06
C SER A 197 -8.05 18.31 -13.25
N ALA A 198 -6.90 18.32 -12.60
CA ALA A 198 -6.50 17.29 -11.63
C ALA A 198 -6.04 17.93 -10.32
N SER A 199 -6.32 17.31 -9.18
CA SER A 199 -5.91 17.83 -7.88
C SER A 199 -5.67 16.75 -6.83
N VAL A 200 -4.88 17.09 -5.81
CA VAL A 200 -4.62 16.28 -4.60
C VAL A 200 -4.57 17.20 -3.39
N GLU A 201 -4.95 16.71 -2.22
CA GLU A 201 -4.80 17.43 -0.96
C GLU A 201 -3.57 16.95 -0.19
N LEU A 202 -2.76 17.90 0.27
CA LEU A 202 -1.55 17.68 1.07
C LEU A 202 -1.65 18.45 2.39
N TYR A 203 -1.58 17.73 3.51
CA TYR A 203 -1.27 18.33 4.80
C TYR A 203 0.25 18.47 4.92
N LEU A 204 0.72 19.72 5.07
CA LEU A 204 2.13 20.03 5.21
C LEU A 204 2.39 20.66 6.59
N PRO A 205 3.15 19.99 7.50
CA PRO A 205 3.63 20.62 8.72
C PRO A 205 4.45 21.89 8.45
N ALA A 206 4.28 22.91 9.28
CA ALA A 206 4.98 24.19 9.10
C ALA A 206 6.51 24.07 9.20
N SER A 207 7.02 22.98 9.80
CA SER A 207 8.45 22.69 9.89
C SER A 207 9.11 22.52 8.52
N TYR A 208 8.38 22.04 7.50
CA TYR A 208 8.89 21.87 6.14
C TYR A 208 9.04 23.17 5.35
N LEU A 209 8.44 24.27 5.84
CA LEU A 209 8.58 25.56 5.19
C LEU A 209 10.01 26.09 5.35
N ASN A 210 10.50 26.75 4.30
CA ASN A 210 11.84 27.28 4.13
C ASN A 210 12.96 26.23 4.21
N GLN A 211 12.61 24.95 4.08
CA GLN A 211 13.57 23.85 3.98
C GLN A 211 13.93 23.52 2.52
N GLY A 212 13.28 24.21 1.58
CA GLY A 212 13.53 24.12 0.15
C GLY A 212 12.97 22.87 -0.53
N LEU A 213 12.10 22.09 0.11
CA LEU A 213 11.40 21.00 -0.57
C LEU A 213 10.64 21.54 -1.77
N ASN A 214 10.55 20.71 -2.81
CA ASN A 214 9.73 20.99 -3.97
C ASN A 214 8.83 19.79 -4.26
N TYR A 215 7.65 20.08 -4.80
CA TYR A 215 6.72 19.07 -5.27
C TYR A 215 6.41 19.22 -6.75
N GLN A 216 5.95 18.13 -7.35
CA GLN A 216 5.42 18.06 -8.71
C GLN A 216 4.19 17.16 -8.72
N LEU A 217 3.25 17.49 -9.59
CA LEU A 217 2.16 16.61 -10.00
C LEU A 217 2.47 16.05 -11.38
N ILE A 218 2.16 14.76 -11.55
CA ILE A 218 2.35 14.01 -12.79
C ILE A 218 1.01 13.38 -13.15
N ILE A 219 0.56 13.47 -14.39
CA ILE A 219 -0.60 12.73 -14.87
C ILE A 219 -0.15 11.69 -15.89
N PHE A 220 -0.86 10.57 -15.96
CA PHE A 220 -0.57 9.51 -16.91
C PHE A 220 -1.85 8.88 -17.46
N ASP A 221 -1.81 8.49 -18.73
CA ASP A 221 -2.92 7.81 -19.41
C ASP A 221 -2.90 6.30 -19.20
N SER A 222 -3.87 5.61 -19.80
CA SER A 222 -3.97 4.15 -19.75
C SER A 222 -2.89 3.42 -20.56
N GLY A 223 -2.12 4.15 -21.38
CA GLY A 223 -0.97 3.67 -22.13
C GLY A 223 0.34 3.98 -21.41
N THR A 224 1.29 4.57 -22.14
CA THR A 224 2.61 4.97 -21.62
C THR A 224 2.78 6.48 -21.58
N GLY A 225 1.71 7.24 -21.81
CA GLY A 225 1.77 8.68 -21.90
C GLY A 225 1.76 9.34 -20.52
N ALA A 226 2.58 10.37 -20.33
CA ALA A 226 2.62 11.14 -19.09
C ALA A 226 2.95 12.62 -19.33
N ALA A 227 2.51 13.47 -18.40
CA ALA A 227 2.93 14.87 -18.32
C ALA A 227 3.31 15.26 -16.89
N ILE A 228 4.33 16.11 -16.76
CA ILE A 228 4.94 16.49 -15.48
C ILE A 228 4.88 18.00 -15.34
N THR A 229 4.31 18.48 -14.23
CA THR A 229 4.25 19.91 -13.89
C THR A 229 5.61 20.49 -13.52
N ASN A 230 5.70 21.82 -13.53
CA ASN A 230 6.86 22.53 -12.97
C ASN A 230 7.11 22.12 -11.52
N SER A 231 8.39 22.10 -11.13
CA SER A 231 8.78 21.96 -9.73
C SER A 231 8.33 23.21 -8.97
N ILE A 232 7.48 23.03 -7.95
CA ILE A 232 6.94 24.11 -7.13
C ILE A 232 7.49 23.96 -5.72
N SER A 233 8.04 25.05 -5.19
CA SER A 233 8.52 25.06 -3.81
C SER A 233 7.36 24.92 -2.82
N VAL A 234 7.53 24.11 -1.79
CA VAL A 234 6.53 23.98 -0.71
C VAL A 234 6.33 25.29 0.06
N ASP A 235 7.23 26.26 -0.08
CA ASP A 235 7.14 27.59 0.54
C ASP A 235 5.97 28.43 0.02
N THR A 236 5.35 28.01 -1.09
CA THR A 236 4.10 28.62 -1.58
C THR A 236 2.85 28.11 -0.84
N LEU A 237 2.99 27.09 0.00
CA LEU A 237 1.91 26.44 0.73
C LEU A 237 1.73 27.03 2.13
N THR A 238 0.60 26.71 2.77
CA THR A 238 0.35 27.08 4.17
C THR A 238 0.71 25.90 5.08
N GLY A 239 1.61 26.15 6.03
CA GLY A 239 2.01 25.16 7.03
C GLY A 239 0.92 24.85 8.06
N ASP A 240 0.99 23.66 8.65
CA ASP A 240 0.01 23.10 9.61
C ASP A 240 -1.43 23.16 9.07
N SER A 241 -1.57 22.97 7.75
CA SER A 241 -2.84 23.10 7.04
C SER A 241 -2.91 22.15 5.86
N TRP A 242 -4.14 21.81 5.47
CA TRP A 242 -4.42 21.15 4.19
C TRP A 242 -4.29 22.15 3.04
N ASN A 243 -3.58 21.74 1.99
CA ASN A 243 -3.34 22.50 0.78
C ASN A 243 -3.86 21.70 -0.41
N THR A 244 -4.64 22.34 -1.29
CA THR A 244 -5.06 21.74 -2.56
C THR A 244 -4.03 22.06 -3.63
N LEU A 245 -3.38 21.02 -4.15
CA LEU A 245 -2.43 21.11 -5.26
C LEU A 245 -3.20 20.81 -6.54
N THR A 246 -3.12 21.67 -7.55
CA THR A 246 -4.01 21.58 -8.73
C THR A 246 -3.26 21.80 -10.03
N ILE A 247 -3.62 21.00 -11.04
CA ILE A 247 -3.38 21.26 -12.46
C ILE A 247 -4.68 21.86 -13.01
N PRO A 248 -4.79 23.19 -13.16
CA PRO A 248 -6.08 23.84 -13.38
C PRO A 248 -6.61 23.68 -14.81
N VAL A 249 -5.70 23.51 -15.79
CA VAL A 249 -6.03 23.31 -17.21
C VAL A 249 -4.99 22.40 -17.85
N MET A 250 -5.42 21.45 -18.68
CA MET A 250 -4.50 20.53 -19.38
C MET A 250 -3.92 21.17 -20.65
N ASN A 251 -2.98 22.11 -20.49
CA ASN A 251 -2.26 22.75 -21.60
C ASN A 251 -0.74 22.74 -21.37
N SER A 252 0.02 23.00 -22.44
CA SER A 252 1.47 22.94 -22.42
C SER A 252 2.16 23.90 -21.46
N ASP A 253 1.49 24.99 -21.05
CA ASP A 253 2.09 25.98 -20.17
C ASP A 253 2.22 25.47 -18.72
N ASN A 254 1.42 24.46 -18.35
CA ASN A 254 1.42 23.87 -17.02
C ASN A 254 2.44 22.73 -16.85
N PHE A 255 3.07 22.28 -17.95
CA PHE A 255 3.93 21.10 -17.95
C PHE A 255 5.35 21.42 -18.45
N ILE A 256 6.35 20.86 -17.77
CA ILE A 256 7.76 20.91 -18.24
C ILE A 256 8.02 19.80 -19.25
N PHE A 257 7.25 18.72 -19.14
CA PHE A 257 7.36 17.54 -19.96
C PHE A 257 5.96 17.04 -20.31
N ILE A 258 5.77 16.69 -21.58
CA ILE A 258 4.59 16.00 -22.10
C ILE A 258 5.11 14.97 -23.09
N SER A 259 4.78 13.69 -22.88
CA SER A 259 5.10 12.64 -23.85
C SER A 259 4.26 12.81 -25.12
N SER A 260 4.80 12.40 -26.27
CA SER A 260 4.06 12.41 -27.54
C SER A 260 2.85 11.49 -27.56
N GLU A 261 2.84 10.49 -26.67
CA GLU A 261 1.83 9.45 -26.56
C GLU A 261 0.68 9.82 -25.62
N LEU A 262 0.75 10.97 -24.93
CA LEU A 262 -0.24 11.34 -23.91
C LEU A 262 -1.63 11.58 -24.54
N ASP A 263 -2.62 10.80 -24.08
CA ASP A 263 -4.04 10.97 -24.41
C ASP A 263 -4.82 11.52 -23.22
N LEU A 264 -5.09 12.83 -23.23
CA LEU A 264 -5.87 13.53 -22.20
C LEU A 264 -7.32 13.05 -22.11
N SER A 265 -7.84 12.37 -23.14
CA SER A 265 -9.18 11.78 -23.10
C SER A 265 -9.21 10.44 -22.36
N GLN A 266 -8.04 9.90 -22.01
CA GLN A 266 -7.87 8.58 -21.42
C GLN A 266 -6.96 8.61 -20.17
N ILE A 267 -6.99 9.69 -19.38
CA ILE A 267 -6.17 9.79 -18.17
C ILE A 267 -6.57 8.75 -17.14
N ARG A 268 -5.60 7.92 -16.76
CA ARG A 268 -5.79 6.80 -15.86
C ARG A 268 -5.41 7.16 -14.43
N GLY A 269 -4.48 8.08 -14.23
CA GLY A 269 -4.05 8.41 -12.88
C GLY A 269 -3.24 9.68 -12.76
N MET A 270 -2.82 9.93 -11.52
CA MET A 270 -2.00 11.06 -11.15
C MET A 270 -0.99 10.62 -10.09
N GLU A 271 0.16 11.25 -10.05
CA GLU A 271 1.21 11.02 -9.07
C GLU A 271 1.61 12.35 -8.42
N PHE A 272 1.77 12.31 -7.10
CA PHE A 272 2.37 13.35 -6.30
C PHE A 272 3.82 12.96 -6.02
N PHE A 273 4.75 13.84 -6.38
CA PHE A 273 6.17 13.68 -6.13
C PHE A 273 6.66 14.84 -5.25
N ILE A 274 7.37 14.54 -4.17
CA ILE A 274 8.06 15.54 -3.33
C ILE A 274 9.50 15.11 -3.10
N SER A 275 10.44 16.04 -3.21
CA SER A 275 11.87 15.75 -3.09
C SER A 275 12.62 16.84 -2.34
N THR A 276 13.76 16.45 -1.76
CA THR A 276 14.66 17.37 -1.06
C THR A 276 15.52 18.15 -2.07
N PRO A 277 15.88 19.41 -1.76
CA PRO A 277 16.72 20.23 -2.63
C PRO A 277 18.23 20.01 -2.39
N SER A 278 18.67 18.82 -1.97
CA SER A 278 20.06 18.47 -1.61
C SER A 278 20.58 18.89 -0.22
N VAL A 279 19.75 18.79 0.83
CA VAL A 279 20.21 18.99 2.22
C VAL A 279 19.70 17.88 3.14
N ALA A 280 20.61 17.08 3.70
CA ALA A 280 20.33 16.15 4.78
C ALA A 280 19.80 16.85 6.06
N GLY A 281 18.88 16.20 6.78
CA GLY A 281 18.40 16.67 8.09
C GLY A 281 17.16 17.55 8.04
N LEU A 282 16.26 17.31 7.08
CA LEU A 282 14.93 17.92 7.09
C LEU A 282 14.10 17.45 8.31
N PRO A 283 13.05 18.20 8.69
CA PRO A 283 12.11 17.75 9.71
C PRO A 283 11.50 16.40 9.35
N THR A 284 11.15 15.59 10.36
CA THR A 284 10.52 14.28 10.18
C THR A 284 9.03 14.31 10.54
N ASP A 285 8.43 15.51 10.56
CA ASP A 285 7.02 15.65 10.90
C ASP A 285 6.14 14.95 9.85
N THR A 286 5.03 14.41 10.31
CA THR A 286 4.14 13.59 9.49
C THR A 286 3.50 14.38 8.35
N LEU A 287 3.65 13.89 7.12
CA LEU A 287 2.89 14.34 5.95
C LEU A 287 1.59 13.56 5.85
N ARG A 288 0.53 14.18 5.35
CA ARG A 288 -0.72 13.47 5.03
C ARG A 288 -1.22 13.83 3.65
N ILE A 289 -1.74 12.86 2.91
CA ILE A 289 -2.20 13.04 1.53
C ILE A 289 -3.57 12.37 1.36
N LYS A 290 -4.49 13.02 0.65
CA LYS A 290 -5.81 12.48 0.33
C LYS A 290 -6.41 13.12 -0.93
N ASN A 291 -7.60 12.64 -1.31
CA ASN A 291 -8.47 13.30 -2.29
C ASN A 291 -7.83 13.59 -3.65
N PHE A 292 -7.10 12.63 -4.20
CA PHE A 292 -6.74 12.66 -5.62
C PHE A 292 -8.03 12.69 -6.45
N THR A 293 -8.13 13.69 -7.33
CA THR A 293 -9.35 13.98 -8.08
C THR A 293 -8.97 14.29 -9.53
N LEU A 294 -9.64 13.61 -10.47
CA LEU A 294 -9.64 13.93 -11.88
C LEU A 294 -11.01 14.48 -12.23
N THR A 295 -11.08 15.72 -12.74
CA THR A 295 -12.34 16.40 -13.08
C THR A 295 -12.38 16.65 -14.59
N PRO A 296 -13.40 16.13 -15.32
CA PRO A 296 -13.60 16.39 -16.75
C PRO A 296 -13.81 17.85 -17.13
#